data_AF-A0A4R6EWI0-F1
#
_entry.id   AF-A0A4R6EWI0-F1
#
_cell.length_a   1.000
_cell.length_b   1.000
_cell.length_c   1.000
_cell.angle_alpha   90.00
_cell.angle_beta   90.00
_cell.angle_gamma   90.00
#
_symmetry.space_group_name_H-M   'P 1'
#
loop_
_entity.id
_entity.type
_entity.pdbx_description
1 polymer ?
#
loop_
_entity_poly.entity_id
_entity_poly.type
_entity_poly.pdbx_seq_one_letter_code
_entity_poly.pdbx_strand_id
1 'polypeptide(L)' 'MSYRISILDKSPLAEAQALNQGDIAWIPPGVKHWHGASSETAMTHIAIAESENGSPVTWLDKVTDEEYAGR' A
#
# COMPACT_ATOMS: atom_id res chain seq x y z
N MET A 1 -6.53 6.00 -8.16
CA MET A 1 -5.49 6.88 -7.56
C MET A 1 -4.92 6.16 -6.34
N SER A 2 -3.69 5.68 -6.41
CA SER A 2 -3.02 5.00 -5.29
C SER A 2 -1.97 5.94 -4.69
N TYR A 3 -2.03 6.15 -3.38
CA TYR A 3 -1.06 6.96 -2.63
C TYR A 3 -0.14 6.03 -1.86
N ARG A 4 1.13 6.43 -1.70
CA ARG A 4 2.06 5.71 -0.84
C ARG A 4 1.81 6.08 0.62
N ILE A 5 1.89 5.08 1.49
CA ILE A 5 1.82 5.21 2.94
C ILE A 5 3.18 4.78 3.51
N SER A 6 3.81 5.58 4.37
CA SER A 6 5.09 5.19 5.02
C SER A 6 5.51 6.08 6.18
N ILE A 7 6.34 5.54 7.09
CA ILE A 7 7.34 6.31 7.84
C ILE A 7 8.69 5.55 7.85
N LEU A 8 9.66 6.07 7.09
CA LEU A 8 11.12 5.86 7.19
C LEU A 8 11.68 4.43 7.00
N ASP A 9 11.77 3.96 5.75
CA ASP A 9 12.86 3.04 5.35
C ASP A 9 13.18 3.17 3.84
N LYS A 10 14.48 3.05 3.49
CA LYS A 10 15.05 3.12 2.13
C LYS A 10 15.36 1.73 1.56
N SER A 11 14.54 0.73 1.87
CA SER A 11 14.64 -0.59 1.23
C SER A 11 14.00 -0.58 -0.17
N PRO A 12 14.52 -1.35 -1.15
CA PRO A 12 13.91 -1.44 -2.47
C PRO A 12 12.47 -1.94 -2.34
N LEU A 13 11.54 -1.30 -3.05
CA LEU A 13 10.15 -1.73 -3.08
C LEU A 13 10.11 -3.15 -3.66
N ALA A 14 9.57 -4.10 -2.90
CA ALA A 14 9.26 -5.42 -3.42
C ALA A 14 8.25 -5.29 -4.59
N GLU A 15 8.27 -6.26 -5.50
CA GLU A 15 7.28 -6.34 -6.58
C GLU A 15 5.85 -6.37 -6.02
N ALA A 16 4.91 -5.81 -6.78
CA ALA A 16 3.50 -5.78 -6.39
C ALA A 16 2.96 -7.21 -6.26
N GLN A 17 2.23 -7.47 -5.19
CA GLN A 17 1.61 -8.78 -4.95
C GLN A 17 0.12 -8.73 -5.24
N ALA A 18 -0.39 -9.73 -5.96
CA ALA A 18 -1.82 -9.88 -6.19
C ALA A 18 -2.53 -10.30 -4.89
N LEU A 19 -3.60 -9.58 -4.54
CA LEU A 19 -4.49 -9.91 -3.42
C LEU A 19 -5.85 -10.33 -3.96
N ASN A 20 -6.35 -11.46 -3.48
CA ASN A 20 -7.65 -12.03 -3.80
C ASN A 20 -8.58 -12.00 -2.59
N GLN A 21 -9.85 -12.33 -2.84
CA GLN A 21 -10.84 -12.41 -1.78
C GLN A 21 -10.42 -13.43 -0.71
N GLY A 22 -10.35 -12.97 0.54
CA GLY A 22 -9.96 -13.79 1.70
C GLY A 22 -8.49 -13.66 2.08
N ASP A 23 -7.66 -13.05 1.24
CA ASP A 23 -6.25 -12.82 1.57
C ASP A 23 -6.10 -11.78 2.68
N ILE A 24 -5.05 -11.94 3.49
CA ILE A 24 -4.68 -11.03 4.57
C ILE A 24 -3.31 -10.43 4.25
N ALA A 25 -3.27 -9.12 4.04
CA ALA A 25 -2.03 -8.37 3.92
C ALA A 25 -1.64 -7.80 5.31
N TRP A 26 -0.62 -8.37 5.93
CA TRP A 26 -0.01 -7.79 7.12
C TRP A 26 1.12 -6.84 6.71
N ILE A 27 1.07 -5.61 7.22
CA ILE A 27 2.01 -4.56 6.88
C ILE A 27 2.71 -4.13 8.17
N PRO A 28 4.02 -4.45 8.33
CA PRO A 28 4.74 -4.07 9.53
C PRO A 28 4.80 -2.55 9.74
N PRO A 29 4.91 -2.07 11.00
CA PRO A 29 5.08 -0.64 11.29
C PRO A 29 6.25 -0.02 10.51
N GLY A 30 6.08 1.19 10.02
CA GLY A 30 7.09 1.95 9.26
C GLY A 30 7.27 1.55 7.79
N VAL A 31 6.71 0.42 7.35
CA VAL A 31 6.91 -0.05 5.97
C VAL A 31 6.21 0.85 4.96
N LYS A 32 6.98 1.36 3.98
CA LYS A 32 6.44 2.04 2.81
C LYS A 32 5.67 1.06 1.95
N HIS A 33 4.41 1.33 1.70
CA HIS A 33 3.57 0.48 0.89
C HIS A 33 2.52 1.27 0.11
N TRP A 34 1.90 0.58 -0.84
CA TRP A 34 0.68 1.01 -1.51
C TRP A 34 -0.16 -0.24 -1.77
N HIS A 35 -1.47 -0.05 -1.87
CA HIS A 35 -2.40 -1.10 -2.29
C HIS A 35 -3.51 -0.46 -3.11
N GLY A 36 -4.07 -1.21 -4.05
CA GLY A 36 -5.09 -0.69 -4.96
C GLY A 36 -5.65 -1.77 -5.87
N ALA A 37 -6.65 -1.38 -6.66
CA ALA A 37 -7.22 -2.22 -7.71
C ALA A 37 -6.17 -2.58 -8.76
N SER A 38 -6.41 -3.68 -9.47
CA SER A 38 -5.67 -3.96 -10.72
C SER A 38 -6.17 -3.03 -11.83
N SER A 39 -5.50 -3.06 -12.99
CA SER A 39 -5.93 -2.30 -14.18
C SER A 39 -7.25 -2.80 -14.76
N GLU A 40 -7.66 -4.03 -14.45
CA GLU A 40 -8.80 -4.71 -15.07
C GLU A 40 -9.99 -4.89 -14.11
N THR A 41 -9.72 -4.94 -12.80
CA THR A 41 -10.72 -5.31 -11.79
C THR A 41 -10.69 -4.37 -10.60
N ALA A 42 -11.89 -3.91 -10.19
CA ALA A 42 -12.06 -3.16 -8.96
C ALA A 42 -11.77 -4.03 -7.73
N MET A 43 -11.33 -3.39 -6.64
CA MET A 43 -10.99 -4.05 -5.38
C MET A 43 -11.71 -3.36 -4.22
N THR A 44 -12.16 -4.14 -3.24
CA THR A 44 -12.66 -3.66 -1.95
C THR A 44 -11.98 -4.44 -0.85
N HIS A 45 -11.56 -3.75 0.20
CA HIS A 45 -10.94 -4.38 1.35
C HIS A 45 -11.31 -3.63 2.63
N ILE A 46 -11.08 -4.29 3.76
CA ILE A 46 -11.15 -3.68 5.09
C ILE A 46 -9.72 -3.28 5.45
N ALA A 47 -9.53 -2.03 5.89
CA ALA A 47 -8.27 -1.54 6.43
C ALA A 47 -8.40 -1.35 7.94
N ILE A 48 -7.49 -1.95 8.70
CA ILE A 48 -7.42 -1.83 10.16
C ILE A 48 -6.03 -1.30 10.49
N ALA A 49 -5.96 -0.15 11.13
CA ALA A 49 -4.72 0.49 11.53
C ALA A 49 -4.88 1.17 12.89
N GLU A 50 -3.88 1.00 13.75
CA GLU A 50 -3.79 1.71 15.02
C GLU A 50 -3.27 3.14 14.79
N SER A 51 -3.67 4.06 15.66
CA SER A 51 -3.21 5.45 15.60
C SER A 51 -1.99 5.64 16.50
N GLU A 52 -0.92 6.21 15.96
CA GLU A 52 0.26 6.62 16.72
C GLU A 52 0.38 8.14 16.64
N ASN A 53 0.56 8.82 17.79
CA ASN A 53 0.62 10.28 17.85
C ASN A 53 -0.58 11.00 17.19
N GLY A 54 -1.76 10.37 17.20
CA GLY A 54 -3.00 10.96 16.68
C GLY A 54 -3.24 10.71 15.18
N SER A 55 -2.37 10.00 14.48
CA SER A 55 -2.61 9.57 13.09
C SER A 55 -2.27 8.08 12.87
N PRO A 56 -3.09 7.32 12.13
CA PRO A 56 -2.75 5.97 11.72
C PRO A 56 -1.89 5.91 10.46
N VAL A 57 -1.61 7.07 9.84
CA VAL A 57 -1.01 7.15 8.51
C VAL A 57 -0.10 8.37 8.37
N THR A 58 1.00 8.18 7.65
CA THR A 58 1.77 9.28 7.05
C THR A 58 1.75 9.08 5.53
N TRP A 59 1.18 10.05 4.83
CA TRP A 59 1.08 10.03 3.36
C TRP A 59 2.40 10.49 2.73
N LEU A 60 2.81 9.79 1.67
CA LEU A 60 3.94 10.16 0.82
C LEU A 60 3.46 10.54 -0.59
N ASP A 61 4.37 10.52 -1.55
CA ASP A 61 4.10 10.76 -2.96
C ASP A 61 3.10 9.76 -3.55
N LYS A 62 2.51 10.15 -4.68
CA LYS A 62 1.70 9.23 -5.48
C LYS A 62 2.57 8.10 -6.03
N VAL A 63 1.96 6.93 -6.21
CA VAL A 63 2.53 5.87 -7.04
C VAL A 63 2.53 6.37 -8.48
N THR A 64 3.65 6.25 -9.19
CA THR A 64 3.71 6.66 -10.61
C THR A 64 3.07 5.60 -11.50
N ASP A 65 2.75 5.96 -12.74
CA ASP A 65 2.16 5.01 -13.69
C ASP A 65 3.16 3.88 -14.01
N GLU A 66 4.46 4.15 -14.04
CA GLU A 66 5.50 3.14 -14.25
C GLU A 66 5.59 2.15 -13.08
N GLU A 67 5.52 2.66 -11.84
CA GLU A 67 5.51 1.82 -10.63
C GLU A 67 4.25 0.95 -10.53
N TYR A 68 3.12 1.47 -11.01
CA TYR A 68 1.86 0.75 -11.07
C TYR A 68 1.85 -0.31 -12.20
N ALA A 69 2.48 0.00 -13.34
CA ALA A 69 2.54 -0.89 -14.50
C ALA A 69 3.50 -2.08 -14.31
N GLY A 70 4.48 -1.99 -13.41
CA GLY A 70 5.42 -3.07 -13.07
C GLY A 70 4.81 -4.26 -12.30
N ARG A 71 3.52 -4.54 -12.49
CA ARG A 71 2.80 -5.71 -11.99
C ARG A 71 3.09 -6.94 -12.84
#